data_AF-A0AAN6JTS7-F1
#
_entry.id   AF-A0AAN6JTS7-F1
#
_cell.length_a   1.000
_cell.length_b   1.000
_cell.length_c   1.000
_cell.angle_alpha   90.00
_cell.angle_beta   90.00
_cell.angle_gamma   90.00
#
_symmetry.space_group_name_H-M   'P 1'
#
loop_
_entity.id
_entity.type
_entity.pdbx_description
1 polymer ?
#
loop_
_entity_poly.entity_id
_entity_poly.type
_entity_poly.pdbx_seq_one_letter_code
_entity_poly.pdbx_strand_id
1 'polypeptide(L)'
;MSDSSSTQLSLTQGNALVYTTLSAFFLVGLYAGYRCKTERDFLSGLRTQGTLALTLNWIASNMSSSLLFGYPQLAVIPGAGLLGLTAYAFSTVVPLWAFAFLGPYIRRVAPEGFTLAQFIRVRFGNAVGILSALVFCGFMLCFMITELNTYGSVVNLLAGVNPTVAALIIAISTTIYTAYGGFKASLWTDNVNAVVISIFLIMMVIAVGVKIDVDPQRVQDSGLLKADKLGGELWYILTVALLFSQMLNQGFWQRAFASRDNRTLYKSVIFATVPLFAICFLVGMAGPLTWWSTLNLFNGPTAEDDGSLAVFTILSTLPTWCSGIVIVLAGALSSSAYDTFQSAQISTIQNDVFLGKVNIWFCRAILIALNVPAIILAVRNVDILEVFLIADLGAAAALPAPLLGLIPQLWWLNGFDVFVGACGGFFTVFLFGTAFYHGDAVAGGKLITLPEGLYIEDYSVLGAFLAAPIGSIGWTFIAFAFRLGALWAGAKLFRSHQGTGTGAESAKGGKPGAWIVAAYDDVFVRKEWDARKFVLEEDRVLSAEEVEQLKGRDSAGPSASVQELGQAPAGAGAVGSPLRHGAAVPPTERSVEEDDAASIKNSSSVGEAAK
;
A
#
# COMPACT_ATOMS: atom_id res chain seq x y z
N MET A 1 40.44 30.19 3.40
CA MET A 1 39.25 30.51 2.60
C MET A 1 39.58 30.38 1.10
N SER A 2 40.10 29.23 0.67
CA SER A 2 40.51 29.00 -0.73
C SER A 2 40.50 27.51 -1.17
N ASP A 3 39.73 26.64 -0.49
CA ASP A 3 39.65 25.22 -0.86
C ASP A 3 38.23 24.64 -0.71
N SER A 4 37.20 25.48 -0.73
CA SER A 4 35.79 25.05 -0.68
C SER A 4 35.16 24.81 -2.05
N SER A 5 35.94 24.88 -3.14
CA SER A 5 35.45 24.78 -4.53
C SER A 5 35.63 23.40 -5.18
N SER A 6 36.24 22.42 -4.51
CA SER A 6 36.57 21.11 -5.11
C SER A 6 35.54 20.00 -4.86
N THR A 7 34.52 20.22 -4.02
CA THR A 7 33.65 19.12 -3.53
C THR A 7 32.22 19.12 -4.06
N GLN A 8 31.74 20.22 -4.67
CA GLN A 8 30.43 20.25 -5.32
C GLN A 8 30.52 19.91 -6.80
N LEU A 9 29.54 19.15 -7.30
CA LEU A 9 29.44 18.85 -8.73
C LEU A 9 29.24 20.15 -9.50
N SER A 10 29.94 20.29 -10.63
CA SER A 10 29.63 21.39 -11.54
C SER A 10 28.20 21.24 -12.07
N LEU A 11 27.53 22.37 -12.32
CA LEU A 11 26.16 22.38 -12.86
C LEU A 11 26.04 21.53 -14.14
N THR A 12 27.06 21.53 -15.00
CA THR A 12 27.11 20.71 -16.21
C THR A 12 27.15 19.22 -15.90
N GLN A 13 27.96 18.80 -14.92
CA GLN A 13 28.00 17.41 -14.46
C GLN A 13 26.67 17.00 -13.79
N GLY A 14 26.09 17.87 -12.98
CA GLY A 14 24.78 17.65 -12.35
C GLY A 14 23.68 17.45 -13.38
N ASN A 15 23.56 18.37 -14.34
CA ASN A 15 22.59 18.27 -15.45
C ASN A 15 22.82 17.01 -16.28
N ALA A 16 24.08 16.67 -16.60
CA ALA A 16 24.39 15.45 -17.34
C ALA A 16 23.94 14.20 -16.58
N LEU A 17 24.22 14.10 -15.27
CA LEU A 17 23.79 12.98 -14.44
C LEU A 17 22.27 12.88 -14.35
N VAL A 18 21.57 13.99 -14.09
CA VAL A 18 20.11 14.01 -14.04
C VAL A 18 19.51 13.57 -15.37
N TYR A 19 19.94 14.16 -16.49
CA TYR A 19 19.38 13.85 -17.80
C TYR A 19 19.68 12.42 -18.25
N THR A 20 20.91 11.94 -18.04
CA THR A 20 21.27 10.56 -18.40
C THR A 20 20.54 9.53 -17.55
N THR A 21 20.43 9.76 -16.24
CA THR A 21 19.70 8.88 -15.31
C THR A 21 18.24 8.79 -15.69
N LEU A 22 17.56 9.94 -15.83
CA LEU A 22 16.14 9.96 -16.15
C LEU A 22 15.86 9.46 -17.56
N SER A 23 16.76 9.68 -18.52
CA SER A 23 16.65 9.10 -19.87
C SER A 23 16.81 7.58 -19.84
N ALA A 24 17.76 7.05 -19.06
CA ALA A 24 17.92 5.61 -18.90
C ALA A 24 16.66 4.97 -18.30
N PHE A 25 16.10 5.58 -17.25
CA PHE A 25 14.84 5.12 -16.66
C PHE A 25 13.66 5.22 -17.60
N PHE A 26 13.58 6.30 -18.36
CA PHE A 26 12.56 6.45 -19.40
C PHE A 26 12.63 5.32 -20.44
N LEU A 27 13.82 4.97 -20.92
CA LEU A 27 14.01 3.89 -21.88
C LEU A 27 13.69 2.51 -21.28
N VAL A 28 14.11 2.26 -20.04
CA VAL A 28 13.75 1.04 -19.29
C VAL A 28 12.22 0.93 -19.13
N GLY A 29 11.55 2.04 -18.78
CA GLY A 29 10.10 2.11 -18.66
C GLY A 29 9.38 1.87 -19.99
N LEU A 30 9.85 2.46 -21.09
CA LEU A 30 9.30 2.20 -22.43
C LEU A 30 9.47 0.75 -22.86
N TYR A 31 10.64 0.15 -22.61
CA TYR A 31 10.90 -1.25 -22.88
C TYR A 31 9.98 -2.17 -22.07
N ALA A 32 9.78 -1.85 -20.79
CA ALA A 32 8.84 -2.56 -19.94
C ALA A 32 7.40 -2.43 -20.44
N GLY A 33 6.99 -1.22 -20.86
CA GLY A 33 5.66 -0.97 -21.41
C GLY A 33 5.41 -1.70 -22.72
N TYR A 34 6.43 -1.89 -23.57
CA TYR A 34 6.31 -2.67 -24.81
C TYR A 34 5.96 -4.15 -24.54
N ARG A 35 6.30 -4.66 -23.35
CA ARG A 35 5.94 -6.02 -22.90
C ARG A 35 4.53 -6.12 -22.33
N CYS A 36 3.78 -5.02 -22.24
CA CYS A 36 2.39 -4.99 -21.80
C CYS A 36 1.46 -5.25 -22.99
N LYS A 37 0.74 -6.39 -22.97
CA LYS A 37 -0.10 -6.82 -24.10
C LYS A 37 -1.60 -6.82 -23.81
N THR A 38 -2.00 -6.80 -22.54
CA THR A 38 -3.40 -6.95 -22.13
C THR A 38 -3.82 -5.85 -21.14
N GLU A 39 -5.12 -5.57 -21.05
CA GLU A 39 -5.67 -4.65 -20.05
C GLU A 39 -5.44 -5.14 -18.62
N ARG A 40 -5.49 -6.47 -18.40
CA ARG A 40 -5.19 -7.09 -17.11
C ARG A 40 -3.73 -6.86 -16.69
N ASP A 41 -2.78 -6.97 -17.64
CA ASP A 41 -1.38 -6.63 -17.43
C ASP A 41 -1.21 -5.13 -17.11
N PHE A 42 -1.96 -4.27 -17.80
CA PHE A 42 -1.89 -2.81 -17.62
C PHE A 42 -2.41 -2.35 -16.26
N LEU A 43 -3.50 -2.95 -15.76
CA LEU A 43 -4.19 -2.49 -14.54
C LEU A 43 -3.73 -3.20 -13.25
N SER A 44 -3.29 -4.45 -13.31
CA SER A 44 -3.12 -5.24 -12.07
C SER A 44 -2.04 -6.30 -12.09
N GLY A 45 -1.68 -6.85 -13.26
CA GLY A 45 -0.68 -7.94 -13.34
C GLY A 45 -0.99 -9.11 -12.39
N LEU A 46 -2.28 -9.40 -12.15
CA LEU A 46 -2.76 -10.38 -11.17
C LEU A 46 -2.03 -11.73 -11.28
N ARG A 47 -1.48 -12.19 -10.15
CA ARG A 47 -0.83 -13.51 -9.99
C ARG A 47 0.34 -13.80 -10.94
N THR A 48 1.07 -12.77 -11.36
CA THR A 48 2.21 -12.92 -12.29
C THR A 48 3.57 -13.03 -11.60
N GLN A 49 3.73 -12.48 -10.40
CA GLN A 49 5.04 -12.27 -9.79
C GLN A 49 5.50 -13.46 -8.93
N GLY A 50 6.76 -13.85 -9.10
CA GLY A 50 7.48 -14.80 -8.25
C GLY A 50 8.14 -14.12 -7.04
N THR A 51 8.65 -14.91 -6.10
CA THR A 51 9.16 -14.43 -4.79
C THR A 51 10.26 -13.37 -4.92
N LEU A 52 11.27 -13.60 -5.76
CA LEU A 52 12.42 -12.70 -5.87
C LEU A 52 12.01 -11.34 -6.46
N ALA A 53 11.30 -11.37 -7.59
CA ALA A 53 10.78 -10.15 -8.21
C ALA A 53 9.90 -9.37 -7.22
N LEU A 54 8.99 -10.05 -6.52
CA LEU A 54 8.12 -9.38 -5.56
C LEU A 54 8.90 -8.82 -4.35
N THR A 55 9.97 -9.50 -3.90
CA THR A 55 10.85 -9.00 -2.83
C THR A 55 11.54 -7.70 -3.25
N LEU A 56 12.09 -7.65 -4.47
CA LEU A 56 12.71 -6.46 -5.02
C LEU A 56 11.70 -5.31 -5.16
N ASN A 57 10.49 -5.61 -5.63
CA ASN A 57 9.39 -4.65 -5.67
C ASN A 57 9.09 -4.06 -4.28
N TRP A 58 8.93 -4.89 -3.25
CA TRP A 58 8.70 -4.39 -1.88
C TRP A 58 9.80 -3.44 -1.38
N ILE A 59 11.06 -3.71 -1.75
CA ILE A 59 12.18 -2.83 -1.40
C ILE A 59 12.09 -1.53 -2.20
N ALA A 60 11.95 -1.58 -3.54
CA ALA A 60 11.92 -0.38 -4.37
C ALA A 60 10.73 0.54 -4.06
N SER A 61 9.51 0.00 -3.95
CA SER A 61 8.31 0.83 -3.80
C SER A 61 8.15 1.45 -2.41
N ASN A 62 8.81 0.89 -1.40
CA ASN A 62 8.80 1.44 -0.05
C ASN A 62 9.94 2.44 0.18
N MET A 63 10.74 2.69 -0.86
CA MET A 63 11.82 3.66 -0.85
C MET A 63 11.47 4.86 -1.74
N SER A 64 11.80 6.04 -1.24
CA SER A 64 11.53 7.35 -1.84
C SER A 64 12.74 8.24 -1.56
N SER A 65 12.98 9.27 -2.38
CA SER A 65 14.04 10.24 -2.08
C SER A 65 13.87 10.92 -0.71
N SER A 66 12.65 10.96 -0.17
CA SER A 66 12.32 11.50 1.18
C SER A 66 13.04 10.79 2.31
N LEU A 67 13.46 9.53 2.10
CA LEU A 67 14.21 8.77 3.10
C LEU A 67 15.58 9.41 3.40
N LEU A 68 16.14 10.20 2.48
CA LEU A 68 17.41 10.90 2.65
C LEU A 68 17.32 12.09 3.62
N PHE A 69 16.09 12.53 3.95
CA PHE A 69 15.83 13.66 4.84
C PHE A 69 15.18 13.19 6.16
N GLY A 70 14.07 12.44 6.06
CA GLY A 70 13.24 12.14 7.24
C GLY A 70 13.89 11.23 8.28
N TYR A 71 14.58 10.16 7.86
CA TYR A 71 15.23 9.24 8.82
C TYR A 71 16.42 9.88 9.54
N PRO A 72 17.34 10.60 8.86
CA PRO A 72 18.42 11.31 9.53
C PRO A 72 17.92 12.40 10.48
N GLN A 73 16.89 13.17 10.06
CA GLN A 73 16.27 14.20 10.89
C GLN A 73 15.77 13.62 12.20
N LEU A 74 14.93 12.57 12.14
CA LEU A 74 14.34 11.94 13.33
C LEU A 74 15.40 11.46 14.33
N ALA A 75 16.51 10.93 13.81
CA ALA A 75 17.57 10.34 14.62
C ALA A 75 18.35 11.35 15.47
N VAL A 76 18.27 12.65 15.15
CA VAL A 76 18.93 13.73 15.90
C VAL A 76 17.96 14.58 16.72
N ILE A 77 16.67 14.28 16.69
CA ILE A 77 15.68 14.98 17.52
C ILE A 77 15.95 14.65 19.00
N PRO A 78 16.05 15.66 19.88
CA PRO A 78 16.23 15.46 21.30
C PRO A 78 15.08 14.61 21.86
N GLY A 79 15.40 13.57 22.63
CA GLY A 79 14.41 12.62 23.17
C GLY A 79 13.94 11.52 22.19
N ALA A 80 14.13 11.66 20.88
CA ALA A 80 13.89 10.55 19.94
C ALA A 80 15.14 9.67 19.80
N GLY A 81 16.26 10.29 19.40
CA GLY A 81 17.56 9.64 19.24
C GLY A 81 17.53 8.35 18.43
N LEU A 82 18.38 7.39 18.80
CA LEU A 82 18.48 6.10 18.13
C LEU A 82 17.24 5.21 18.35
N LEU A 83 16.55 5.40 19.48
CA LEU A 83 15.32 4.67 19.78
C LEU A 83 14.19 5.07 18.82
N GLY A 84 14.04 6.37 18.54
CA GLY A 84 13.11 6.91 17.56
C GLY A 84 13.47 6.50 16.13
N LEU A 85 14.75 6.52 15.75
CA LEU A 85 15.19 6.00 14.45
C LEU A 85 14.82 4.52 14.27
N THR A 86 15.06 3.71 15.30
CA THR A 86 14.69 2.28 15.29
C THR A 86 13.18 2.11 15.16
N ALA A 87 12.40 2.91 15.88
CA ALA A 87 10.94 2.94 15.78
C ALA A 87 10.49 3.27 14.34
N TYR A 88 11.10 4.25 13.68
CA TYR A 88 10.73 4.63 12.33
C TYR A 88 11.09 3.56 11.30
N ALA A 89 12.32 3.04 11.35
CA ALA A 89 12.75 1.93 10.47
C ALA A 89 11.89 0.68 10.66
N PHE A 90 11.48 0.38 11.90
CA PHE A 90 10.53 -0.69 12.21
C PHE A 90 9.15 -0.39 11.63
N SER A 91 8.63 0.81 11.84
CA SER A 91 7.31 1.23 11.35
C SER A 91 7.20 1.17 9.82
N THR A 92 8.32 1.34 9.09
CA THR A 92 8.36 1.20 7.63
C THR A 92 8.16 -0.23 7.14
N VAL A 93 8.56 -1.25 7.93
CA VAL A 93 8.43 -2.66 7.54
C VAL A 93 7.13 -3.31 8.04
N VAL A 94 6.51 -2.78 9.10
CA VAL A 94 5.23 -3.28 9.64
C VAL A 94 4.10 -3.36 8.58
N PRO A 95 3.89 -2.36 7.71
CA PRO A 95 2.89 -2.41 6.65
C PRO A 95 3.02 -3.64 5.74
N LEU A 96 4.25 -4.08 5.43
CA LEU A 96 4.46 -5.28 4.60
C LEU A 96 3.85 -6.52 5.24
N TRP A 97 3.95 -6.64 6.56
CA TRP A 97 3.37 -7.76 7.30
C TRP A 97 1.84 -7.69 7.27
N ALA A 98 1.28 -6.49 7.36
CA ALA A 98 -0.15 -6.28 7.20
C ALA A 98 -0.63 -6.66 5.79
N PHE A 99 0.09 -6.30 4.73
CA PHE A 99 -0.25 -6.73 3.37
C PHE A 99 -0.14 -8.25 3.18
N ALA A 100 0.89 -8.88 3.74
CA ALA A 100 1.04 -10.34 3.71
C ALA A 100 -0.10 -11.06 4.42
N PHE A 101 -0.53 -10.53 5.58
CA PHE A 101 -1.60 -11.12 6.37
C PHE A 101 -2.97 -10.83 5.77
N LEU A 102 -3.30 -9.58 5.48
CA LEU A 102 -4.63 -9.13 5.04
C LEU A 102 -4.90 -9.43 3.55
N GLY A 103 -3.86 -9.41 2.70
CA GLY A 103 -3.97 -9.67 1.26
C GLY A 103 -4.70 -10.98 0.95
N PRO A 104 -4.30 -12.13 1.54
CA PRO A 104 -4.99 -13.40 1.38
C PRO A 104 -6.46 -13.37 1.80
N TYR A 105 -6.83 -12.62 2.85
CA TYR A 105 -8.25 -12.49 3.26
C TYR A 105 -9.04 -11.67 2.25
N ILE A 106 -8.47 -10.56 1.77
CA ILE A 106 -9.13 -9.71 0.76
C ILE A 106 -9.32 -10.48 -0.56
N ARG A 107 -8.32 -11.27 -0.98
CA ARG A 107 -8.42 -12.17 -2.15
C ARG A 107 -9.59 -13.16 -2.05
N ARG A 108 -9.98 -13.56 -0.84
CA ARG A 108 -11.13 -14.47 -0.64
C ARG A 108 -12.45 -13.77 -0.92
N VAL A 109 -12.56 -12.51 -0.49
CA VAL A 109 -13.80 -11.72 -0.64
C VAL A 109 -13.92 -11.14 -2.04
N ALA A 110 -12.81 -10.73 -2.65
CA ALA A 110 -12.74 -10.20 -4.01
C ALA A 110 -11.65 -10.92 -4.82
N PRO A 111 -11.94 -12.11 -5.40
CA PRO A 111 -10.94 -12.93 -6.10
C PRO A 111 -10.32 -12.29 -7.33
N GLU A 112 -11.10 -11.49 -8.06
CA GLU A 112 -10.65 -10.68 -9.19
C GLU A 112 -10.27 -9.25 -8.77
N GLY A 113 -10.31 -8.97 -7.46
CA GLY A 113 -9.98 -7.66 -6.91
C GLY A 113 -8.48 -7.45 -6.78
N PHE A 114 -8.04 -6.22 -7.04
CA PHE A 114 -6.63 -5.83 -6.94
C PHE A 114 -6.41 -4.49 -6.19
N THR A 115 -7.46 -3.93 -5.58
CA THR A 115 -7.40 -2.73 -4.75
C THR A 115 -8.17 -2.95 -3.45
N LEU A 116 -7.80 -2.20 -2.41
CA LEU A 116 -8.57 -2.19 -1.16
C LEU A 116 -9.92 -1.49 -1.34
N ALA A 117 -9.99 -0.47 -2.20
CA ALA A 117 -11.24 0.23 -2.51
C ALA A 117 -12.27 -0.71 -3.13
N GLN A 118 -11.86 -1.64 -3.99
CA GLN A 118 -12.73 -2.67 -4.55
C GLN A 118 -13.30 -3.60 -3.46
N PHE A 119 -12.46 -4.00 -2.49
CA PHE A 119 -12.94 -4.76 -1.34
C PHE A 119 -14.01 -4.00 -0.56
N ILE A 120 -13.73 -2.74 -0.21
CA ILE A 120 -14.68 -1.89 0.50
C ILE A 120 -15.99 -1.76 -0.29
N ARG A 121 -15.91 -1.61 -1.61
CA ARG A 121 -17.08 -1.57 -2.50
C ARG A 121 -17.89 -2.86 -2.45
N VAL A 122 -17.23 -4.02 -2.59
CA VAL A 122 -17.89 -5.33 -2.58
C VAL A 122 -18.55 -5.59 -1.21
N ARG A 123 -17.90 -5.19 -0.12
CA ARG A 123 -18.38 -5.42 1.24
C ARG A 123 -19.44 -4.42 1.72
N PHE A 124 -19.29 -3.14 1.41
CA PHE A 124 -20.06 -2.05 2.00
C PHE A 124 -20.88 -1.23 0.97
N GLY A 125 -20.75 -1.53 -0.31
CA GLY A 125 -21.51 -0.92 -1.39
C GLY A 125 -20.78 0.20 -2.14
N ASN A 126 -21.40 0.64 -3.24
CA ASN A 126 -20.78 1.56 -4.20
C ASN A 126 -20.44 2.94 -3.61
N ALA A 127 -21.31 3.50 -2.76
CA ALA A 127 -21.09 4.84 -2.22
C ALA A 127 -19.80 4.91 -1.39
N VAL A 128 -19.62 4.00 -0.43
CA VAL A 128 -18.42 3.95 0.43
C VAL A 128 -17.20 3.51 -0.37
N GLY A 129 -17.36 2.58 -1.33
CA GLY A 129 -16.28 2.17 -2.22
C GLY A 129 -15.72 3.32 -3.06
N ILE A 130 -16.60 4.10 -3.72
CA ILE A 130 -16.19 5.27 -4.53
C ILE A 130 -15.59 6.36 -3.64
N LEU A 131 -16.19 6.65 -2.49
CA LEU A 131 -15.63 7.61 -1.53
C LEU A 131 -14.21 7.20 -1.10
N SER A 132 -14.01 5.93 -0.76
CA SER A 132 -12.70 5.41 -0.37
C SER A 132 -11.70 5.53 -1.51
N ALA A 133 -12.10 5.19 -2.74
CA ALA A 133 -11.26 5.35 -3.93
C ALA A 133 -10.81 6.81 -4.14
N LEU A 134 -11.72 7.78 -3.97
CA LEU A 134 -11.40 9.20 -4.07
C LEU A 134 -10.41 9.65 -2.97
N VAL A 135 -10.62 9.21 -1.73
CA VAL A 135 -9.71 9.49 -0.61
C VAL A 135 -8.33 8.90 -0.90
N PHE A 136 -8.26 7.66 -1.38
CA PHE A 136 -6.99 6.98 -1.71
C PHE A 136 -6.26 7.68 -2.86
N CYS A 137 -6.98 8.15 -3.89
CA CYS A 137 -6.41 8.97 -4.95
C CYS A 137 -5.84 10.29 -4.41
N GLY A 138 -6.58 11.01 -3.56
CA GLY A 138 -6.11 12.24 -2.93
C GLY A 138 -4.87 12.03 -2.06
N PHE A 139 -4.85 10.94 -1.30
CA PHE A 139 -3.70 10.54 -0.48
C PHE A 139 -2.46 10.29 -1.35
N MET A 140 -2.58 9.49 -2.42
CA MET A 140 -1.46 9.24 -3.35
C MET A 140 -0.95 10.54 -4.02
N LEU A 141 -1.82 11.53 -4.28
CA LEU A 141 -1.38 12.83 -4.81
C LEU A 141 -0.50 13.60 -3.82
N CYS A 142 -0.78 13.51 -2.52
CA CYS A 142 0.06 14.14 -1.49
C CYS A 142 1.48 13.53 -1.48
N PHE A 143 1.58 12.20 -1.61
CA PHE A 143 2.87 11.51 -1.75
C PHE A 143 3.61 11.92 -3.04
N MET A 144 2.89 12.08 -4.14
CA MET A 144 3.48 12.53 -5.40
C MET A 144 4.08 13.95 -5.31
N ILE A 145 3.39 14.88 -4.63
CA ILE A 145 3.89 16.26 -4.41
C ILE A 145 5.21 16.22 -3.66
N THR A 146 5.25 15.45 -2.57
CA THR A 146 6.45 15.22 -1.76
C THR A 146 7.62 14.73 -2.58
N GLU A 147 7.38 13.69 -3.38
CA GLU A 147 8.45 13.02 -4.11
C GLU A 147 9.14 13.98 -5.07
N LEU A 148 8.35 14.78 -5.80
CA LEU A 148 8.87 15.77 -6.73
C LEU A 148 9.64 16.88 -6.01
N ASN A 149 9.12 17.36 -4.88
CA ASN A 149 9.79 18.40 -4.11
C ASN A 149 11.12 17.90 -3.56
N THR A 150 11.10 16.72 -2.94
CA THR A 150 12.29 16.13 -2.33
C THR A 150 13.37 15.90 -3.37
N TYR A 151 13.02 15.31 -4.52
CA TYR A 151 13.97 15.11 -5.61
C TYR A 151 14.57 16.44 -6.10
N GLY A 152 13.73 17.46 -6.28
CA GLY A 152 14.16 18.81 -6.63
C GLY A 152 15.19 19.36 -5.63
N SER A 153 14.93 19.19 -4.35
CA SER A 153 15.84 19.60 -3.27
C SER A 153 17.17 18.83 -3.32
N VAL A 154 17.16 17.51 -3.52
CA VAL A 154 18.41 16.70 -3.64
C VAL A 154 19.32 17.23 -4.74
N VAL A 155 18.79 17.41 -5.95
CA VAL A 155 19.62 17.78 -7.11
C VAL A 155 20.09 19.23 -7.02
N ASN A 156 19.31 20.09 -6.37
CA ASN A 156 19.69 21.47 -6.12
C ASN A 156 20.81 21.56 -5.08
N LEU A 157 20.69 20.84 -3.96
CA LEU A 157 21.69 20.83 -2.88
C LEU A 157 23.03 20.25 -3.34
N LEU A 158 23.02 19.20 -4.18
CA LEU A 158 24.25 18.49 -4.55
C LEU A 158 24.96 19.05 -5.79
N ALA A 159 24.24 19.69 -6.70
CA ALA A 159 24.80 20.13 -7.99
C ALA A 159 24.25 21.47 -8.51
N GLY A 160 23.40 22.17 -7.74
CA GLY A 160 22.81 23.44 -8.15
C GLY A 160 21.82 23.33 -9.32
N VAL A 161 21.35 22.12 -9.65
CA VAL A 161 20.38 21.90 -10.72
C VAL A 161 19.07 22.61 -10.36
N ASN A 162 18.39 23.16 -11.36
CA ASN A 162 17.11 23.81 -11.15
C ASN A 162 16.07 22.77 -10.67
N PRO A 163 15.53 22.90 -9.45
CA PRO A 163 14.64 21.89 -8.85
C PRO A 163 13.37 21.71 -9.67
N THR A 164 12.81 22.79 -10.22
CA THR A 164 11.62 22.77 -11.05
C THR A 164 11.82 21.98 -12.33
N VAL A 165 12.97 22.16 -13.00
CA VAL A 165 13.30 21.44 -14.23
C VAL A 165 13.46 19.96 -13.94
N ALA A 166 14.16 19.60 -12.86
CA ALA A 166 14.38 18.22 -12.48
C ALA A 166 13.07 17.50 -12.13
N ALA A 167 12.21 18.13 -11.33
CA ALA A 167 10.88 17.62 -10.99
C ALA A 167 10.01 17.42 -12.25
N LEU A 168 10.03 18.38 -13.17
CA LEU A 168 9.26 18.29 -14.42
C LEU A 168 9.72 17.11 -15.30
N ILE A 169 11.02 16.84 -15.39
CA ILE A 169 11.54 15.72 -16.19
C ILE A 169 11.11 14.39 -15.58
N ILE A 170 11.18 14.22 -14.25
CA ILE A 170 10.63 13.02 -13.59
C ILE A 170 9.15 12.89 -13.89
N ALA A 171 8.36 13.92 -13.63
CA ALA A 171 6.92 13.85 -13.80
C ALA A 171 6.52 13.52 -15.25
N ILE A 172 7.14 14.14 -16.25
CA ILE A 172 6.84 13.88 -17.66
C ILE A 172 7.29 12.48 -18.08
N SER A 173 8.54 12.10 -17.78
CA SER A 173 9.11 10.82 -18.22
C SER A 173 8.31 9.63 -17.66
N THR A 174 8.06 9.63 -16.36
CA THR A 174 7.23 8.64 -15.65
C THR A 174 5.81 8.60 -16.18
N THR A 175 5.18 9.76 -16.40
CA THR A 175 3.82 9.82 -16.97
C THR A 175 3.75 9.15 -18.33
N ILE A 176 4.72 9.41 -19.22
CA ILE A 176 4.71 8.86 -20.58
C ILE A 176 4.84 7.34 -20.54
N TYR A 177 5.85 6.78 -19.86
CA TYR A 177 6.04 5.34 -19.86
C TYR A 177 4.98 4.61 -19.03
N THR A 178 4.44 5.23 -17.97
CA THR A 178 3.37 4.64 -17.15
C THR A 178 2.03 4.71 -17.87
N ALA A 179 1.74 5.80 -18.58
CA ALA A 179 0.57 5.85 -19.47
C ALA A 179 0.67 4.78 -20.55
N TYR A 180 1.87 4.47 -21.06
CA TYR A 180 2.07 3.41 -22.05
C TYR A 180 1.96 2.00 -21.46
N GLY A 181 2.68 1.70 -20.37
CA GLY A 181 2.89 0.35 -19.85
C GLY A 181 2.13 -0.04 -18.58
N GLY A 182 1.54 0.93 -17.88
CA GLY A 182 0.73 0.72 -16.68
C GLY A 182 1.49 0.03 -15.54
N PHE A 183 0.75 -0.76 -14.76
CA PHE A 183 1.24 -1.43 -13.57
C PHE A 183 2.37 -2.44 -13.85
N LYS A 184 2.28 -3.20 -14.96
CA LYS A 184 3.34 -4.16 -15.32
C LYS A 184 4.67 -3.47 -15.66
N ALA A 185 4.64 -2.28 -16.23
CA ALA A 185 5.86 -1.50 -16.44
C ALA A 185 6.49 -1.09 -15.10
N SER A 186 5.67 -0.59 -14.16
CA SER A 186 6.10 -0.24 -12.79
C SER A 186 6.72 -1.43 -12.06
N LEU A 187 6.13 -2.64 -12.15
CA LEU A 187 6.72 -3.86 -11.56
C LEU A 187 8.12 -4.20 -12.11
N TRP A 188 8.39 -3.86 -13.37
CA TRP A 188 9.66 -4.17 -14.01
C TRP A 188 10.70 -3.09 -13.73
N THR A 189 10.32 -1.81 -13.77
CA THR A 189 11.18 -0.69 -13.38
C THR A 189 11.61 -0.84 -11.92
N ASP A 190 10.69 -1.21 -11.02
CA ASP A 190 10.98 -1.49 -9.61
C ASP A 190 12.05 -2.58 -9.41
N ASN A 191 11.98 -3.68 -10.17
CA ASN A 191 12.98 -4.75 -10.06
C ASN A 191 14.38 -4.27 -10.43
N VAL A 192 14.48 -3.47 -11.49
CA VAL A 192 15.75 -2.86 -11.90
C VAL A 192 16.21 -1.84 -10.85
N ASN A 193 15.30 -1.00 -10.36
CA ASN A 193 15.56 0.00 -9.33
C ASN A 193 16.05 -0.60 -8.03
N ALA A 194 15.42 -1.65 -7.53
CA ALA A 194 15.80 -2.29 -6.27
C ALA A 194 17.27 -2.76 -6.28
N VAL A 195 17.73 -3.32 -7.40
CA VAL A 195 19.12 -3.76 -7.56
C VAL A 195 20.06 -2.56 -7.57
N VAL A 196 19.72 -1.54 -8.36
CA VAL A 196 20.49 -0.29 -8.47
C VAL A 196 20.61 0.40 -7.10
N ILE A 197 19.50 0.53 -6.38
CA ILE A 197 19.40 1.10 -5.02
C ILE A 197 20.29 0.32 -4.06
N SER A 198 20.20 -1.02 -4.05
CA SER A 198 20.97 -1.87 -3.13
C SER A 198 22.48 -1.70 -3.33
N ILE A 199 22.93 -1.68 -4.59
CA ILE A 199 24.36 -1.48 -4.93
C ILE A 199 24.84 -0.10 -4.47
N PHE A 200 24.08 0.95 -4.79
CA PHE A 200 24.46 2.32 -4.43
C PHE A 200 24.47 2.55 -2.92
N LEU A 201 23.52 1.97 -2.18
CA LEU A 201 23.47 2.10 -0.73
C LEU A 201 24.65 1.41 -0.06
N ILE A 202 25.04 0.21 -0.52
CA ILE A 202 26.24 -0.49 -0.01
C ILE A 202 27.49 0.36 -0.24
N MET A 203 27.66 0.94 -1.44
CA MET A 203 28.80 1.80 -1.74
C MET A 203 28.84 3.04 -0.83
N MET A 204 27.67 3.65 -0.57
CA MET A 204 27.58 4.81 0.32
C MET A 204 27.94 4.46 1.76
N VAL A 205 27.45 3.34 2.29
CA VAL A 205 27.80 2.88 3.65
C VAL A 205 29.31 2.67 3.79
N ILE A 206 29.94 2.06 2.79
CA ILE A 206 31.40 1.88 2.76
C ILE A 206 32.12 3.23 2.72
N ALA A 207 31.69 4.15 1.85
CA ALA A 207 32.32 5.46 1.71
C ALA A 207 32.26 6.27 3.01
N VAL A 208 31.11 6.28 3.70
CA VAL A 208 30.93 6.94 4.99
C VAL A 208 31.78 6.27 6.06
N GLY A 209 31.75 4.93 6.15
CA GLY A 209 32.48 4.18 7.17
C GLY A 209 34.00 4.27 7.08
N VAL A 210 34.56 4.59 5.90
CA VAL A 210 35.99 4.81 5.72
C VAL A 210 36.41 6.24 6.06
N LYS A 211 35.51 7.23 5.90
CA LYS A 211 35.87 8.65 6.01
C LYS A 211 35.50 9.28 7.35
N ILE A 212 34.42 8.83 7.97
CA ILE A 212 33.88 9.44 9.19
C ILE A 212 34.40 8.67 10.41
N ASP A 213 35.28 9.32 11.16
CA ASP A 213 35.71 8.86 12.48
C ASP A 213 34.78 9.41 13.58
N VAL A 214 34.33 8.51 14.45
CA VAL A 214 33.40 8.80 15.56
C VAL A 214 34.18 9.18 16.81
N ASP A 215 33.83 10.32 17.40
CA ASP A 215 34.38 10.77 18.70
C ASP A 215 33.55 10.18 19.86
N PRO A 216 34.12 9.30 20.70
CA PRO A 216 33.41 8.71 21.83
C PRO A 216 32.85 9.71 22.84
N GLN A 217 33.49 10.88 22.99
CA GLN A 217 33.02 11.90 23.92
C GLN A 217 31.74 12.55 23.41
N ARG A 218 31.70 12.90 22.12
CA ARG A 218 30.50 13.46 21.46
C ARG A 218 29.32 12.49 21.47
N VAL A 219 29.59 11.18 21.38
CA VAL A 219 28.55 10.15 21.52
C VAL A 219 27.87 10.26 22.89
N GLN A 220 28.64 10.39 23.97
CA GLN A 220 28.11 10.52 25.32
C GLN A 220 27.37 11.85 25.53
N ASP A 221 27.95 12.94 25.03
CA ASP A 221 27.42 14.30 25.20
C ASP A 221 26.11 14.50 24.42
N SER A 222 25.97 13.87 23.26
CA SER A 222 24.77 14.01 22.40
C SER A 222 23.47 13.51 23.05
N GLY A 223 23.57 12.57 24.01
CA GLY A 223 22.39 11.96 24.63
C GLY A 223 21.54 11.07 23.71
N LEU A 224 21.87 10.91 22.42
CA LEU A 224 21.05 10.19 21.42
C LEU A 224 20.89 8.69 21.71
N LEU A 225 21.75 8.12 22.56
CA LEU A 225 21.68 6.71 22.99
C LEU A 225 20.79 6.50 24.22
N LYS A 226 20.36 7.58 24.90
CA LYS A 226 19.54 7.47 26.09
C LYS A 226 18.10 7.12 25.69
N ALA A 227 17.50 6.21 26.44
CA ALA A 227 16.07 5.95 26.32
C ALA A 227 15.32 7.14 26.95
N ASP A 228 14.42 7.72 26.17
CA ASP A 228 13.60 8.86 26.57
C ASP A 228 12.14 8.56 26.23
N LYS A 229 11.23 9.33 26.85
CA LYS A 229 9.79 9.22 26.70
C LYS A 229 9.38 9.35 25.23
N LEU A 230 9.84 10.41 24.54
CA LEU A 230 9.47 10.67 23.15
C LEU A 230 9.85 9.49 22.23
N GLY A 231 11.07 8.97 22.36
CA GLY A 231 11.54 7.80 21.63
C GLY A 231 10.66 6.57 21.86
N GLY A 232 10.11 6.39 23.06
CA GLY A 232 9.14 5.34 23.37
C GLY A 232 7.76 5.58 22.75
N GLU A 233 7.25 6.81 22.77
CA GLU A 233 5.96 7.18 22.16
C GLU A 233 5.96 6.98 20.65
N LEU A 234 7.08 7.29 19.99
CA LEU A 234 7.26 7.12 18.54
C LEU A 234 7.09 5.67 18.07
N TRP A 235 7.37 4.66 18.91
CA TRP A 235 7.08 3.27 18.56
C TRP A 235 5.61 3.01 18.28
N TYR A 236 4.71 3.64 19.04
CA TYR A 236 3.29 3.52 18.79
C TYR A 236 2.83 4.47 17.68
N ILE A 237 3.20 5.75 17.78
CA ILE A 237 2.76 6.81 16.87
C ILE A 237 3.14 6.47 15.43
N LEU A 238 4.42 6.21 15.16
CA LEU A 238 4.90 5.93 13.79
C LEU A 238 4.35 4.60 13.28
N THR A 239 4.25 3.57 14.14
CA THR A 239 3.72 2.28 13.71
C THR A 239 2.27 2.42 13.27
N VAL A 240 1.44 3.13 14.03
CA VAL A 240 0.02 3.35 13.68
C VAL A 240 -0.10 4.24 12.45
N ALA A 241 0.65 5.34 12.39
CA ALA A 241 0.70 6.26 11.25
C ALA A 241 1.00 5.50 9.95
N LEU A 242 2.17 4.85 9.88
CA LEU A 242 2.63 4.17 8.68
C LEU A 242 1.78 2.93 8.37
N LEU A 243 1.30 2.19 9.37
CA LEU A 243 0.45 1.03 9.13
C LEU A 243 -0.82 1.41 8.36
N PHE A 244 -1.58 2.39 8.84
CA PHE A 244 -2.84 2.75 8.21
C PHE A 244 -2.64 3.57 6.95
N SER A 245 -1.65 4.48 6.93
CA SER A 245 -1.43 5.36 5.78
C SER A 245 -0.92 4.58 4.57
N GLN A 246 -0.02 3.61 4.76
CA GLN A 246 0.44 2.77 3.65
C GLN A 246 -0.67 1.89 3.08
N MET A 247 -1.66 1.50 3.87
CA MET A 247 -2.82 0.77 3.35
C MET A 247 -3.75 1.61 2.47
N LEU A 248 -3.67 2.96 2.50
CA LEU A 248 -4.38 3.82 1.54
C LEU A 248 -3.69 3.82 0.17
N ASN A 249 -2.40 3.50 0.12
CA ASN A 249 -1.64 3.46 -1.12
C ASN A 249 -1.96 2.18 -1.92
N GLN A 250 -2.67 2.36 -3.03
CA GLN A 250 -3.14 1.24 -3.86
C GLN A 250 -2.01 0.52 -4.60
N GLY A 251 -0.85 1.16 -4.79
CA GLY A 251 0.31 0.55 -5.43
C GLY A 251 0.86 -0.64 -4.64
N PHE A 252 0.80 -0.59 -3.30
CA PHE A 252 1.19 -1.72 -2.45
C PHE A 252 0.18 -2.86 -2.50
N TRP A 253 -1.12 -2.54 -2.51
CA TRP A 253 -2.16 -3.56 -2.70
C TRP A 253 -2.01 -4.29 -4.03
N GLN A 254 -1.78 -3.56 -5.12
CA GLN A 254 -1.56 -4.18 -6.42
C GLN A 254 -0.35 -5.12 -6.42
N ARG A 255 0.75 -4.77 -5.75
CA ARG A 255 1.91 -5.66 -5.57
C ARG A 255 1.57 -6.89 -4.74
N ALA A 256 0.84 -6.70 -3.64
CA ALA A 256 0.34 -7.81 -2.85
C ALA A 256 -0.54 -8.75 -3.68
N PHE A 257 -1.42 -8.24 -4.55
CA PHE A 257 -2.29 -9.03 -5.44
C PHE A 257 -1.61 -9.57 -6.71
N ALA A 258 -0.47 -9.00 -7.10
CA ALA A 258 0.34 -9.50 -8.20
C ALA A 258 1.10 -10.80 -7.85
N SER A 259 1.23 -11.15 -6.56
CA SER A 259 1.86 -12.41 -6.16
C SER A 259 1.11 -13.61 -6.72
N ARG A 260 1.85 -14.59 -7.27
CA ARG A 260 1.25 -15.81 -7.86
C ARG A 260 0.35 -16.57 -6.90
N ASP A 261 0.79 -16.69 -5.65
CA ASP A 261 0.13 -17.44 -4.59
C ASP A 261 0.44 -16.80 -3.22
N ASN A 262 -0.26 -17.26 -2.18
CA ASN A 262 -0.11 -16.73 -0.83
C ASN A 262 1.27 -17.07 -0.23
N ARG A 263 1.85 -18.24 -0.53
CA ARG A 263 3.19 -18.61 -0.05
C ARG A 263 4.25 -17.70 -0.64
N THR A 264 4.14 -17.37 -1.93
CA THR A 264 4.98 -16.39 -2.61
C THR A 264 4.88 -15.02 -1.96
N LEU A 265 3.67 -14.57 -1.59
CA LEU A 265 3.47 -13.30 -0.86
C LEU A 265 4.20 -13.32 0.49
N TYR A 266 3.92 -14.33 1.33
CA TYR A 266 4.55 -14.44 2.65
C TYR A 266 6.08 -14.50 2.56
N LYS A 267 6.63 -15.33 1.67
CA LYS A 267 8.08 -15.43 1.46
C LYS A 267 8.67 -14.09 1.00
N SER A 268 8.03 -13.41 0.06
CA SER A 268 8.53 -12.13 -0.46
C SER A 268 8.62 -11.06 0.63
N VAL A 269 7.63 -11.02 1.52
CA VAL A 269 7.60 -10.06 2.63
C VAL A 269 8.67 -10.41 3.68
N ILE A 270 8.85 -11.69 4.01
CA ILE A 270 9.91 -12.13 4.93
C ILE A 270 11.29 -11.72 4.40
N PHE A 271 11.56 -11.97 3.11
CA PHE A 271 12.84 -11.62 2.50
C PHE A 271 13.03 -10.12 2.30
N ALA A 272 11.96 -9.31 2.20
CA ALA A 272 12.04 -7.86 2.08
C ALA A 272 12.21 -7.15 3.44
N THR A 273 11.69 -7.74 4.51
CA THR A 273 11.63 -7.11 5.85
C THR A 273 13.01 -6.72 6.37
N VAL A 274 13.96 -7.66 6.40
CA VAL A 274 15.29 -7.41 7.00
C VAL A 274 16.12 -6.42 6.17
N PRO A 275 16.25 -6.57 4.84
CA PRO A 275 16.98 -5.60 4.03
C PRO A 275 16.38 -4.20 4.10
N LEU A 276 15.05 -4.07 4.04
CA LEU A 276 14.39 -2.77 4.09
C LEU A 276 14.62 -2.06 5.43
N PHE A 277 14.47 -2.79 6.56
CA PHE A 277 14.79 -2.25 7.87
C PHE A 277 16.25 -1.78 7.94
N ALA A 278 17.19 -2.61 7.49
CA ALA A 278 18.61 -2.28 7.51
C ALA A 278 18.92 -1.05 6.66
N ILE A 279 18.33 -0.95 5.47
CA ILE A 279 18.48 0.19 4.57
C ILE A 279 18.00 1.49 5.24
N CYS A 280 16.77 1.50 5.76
CA CYS A 280 16.19 2.67 6.42
C CYS A 280 17.01 3.09 7.65
N PHE A 281 17.42 2.13 8.47
CA PHE A 281 18.25 2.38 9.64
C PHE A 281 19.63 2.93 9.27
N LEU A 282 20.31 2.34 8.28
CA LEU A 282 21.63 2.77 7.83
C LEU A 282 21.62 4.18 7.24
N VAL A 283 20.57 4.54 6.48
CA VAL A 283 20.43 5.92 6.02
C VAL A 283 20.17 6.87 7.19
N GLY A 284 19.29 6.51 8.11
CA GLY A 284 19.02 7.34 9.28
C GLY A 284 20.22 7.55 10.20
N MET A 285 21.14 6.58 10.25
CA MET A 285 22.41 6.73 10.97
C MET A 285 23.27 7.89 10.49
N ALA A 286 23.02 8.44 9.28
CA ALA A 286 23.69 9.67 8.83
C ALA A 286 23.47 10.85 9.80
N GLY A 287 22.31 10.95 10.46
CA GLY A 287 22.03 11.99 11.46
C GLY A 287 22.96 11.89 12.67
N PRO A 288 22.95 10.79 13.43
CA PRO A 288 23.85 10.61 14.56
C PRO A 288 25.32 10.70 14.15
N LEU A 289 25.69 10.20 12.97
CA LEU A 289 27.07 10.26 12.48
C LEU A 289 27.55 11.69 12.21
N THR A 290 26.72 12.63 11.74
CA THR A 290 27.14 14.04 11.63
C THR A 290 27.39 14.66 12.99
N TRP A 291 26.57 14.32 13.99
CA TRP A 291 26.74 14.80 15.36
C TRP A 291 28.01 14.21 16.01
N TRP A 292 28.20 12.90 15.90
CA TRP A 292 29.30 12.19 16.55
C TRP A 292 30.63 12.28 15.80
N SER A 293 30.64 12.83 14.59
CA SER A 293 31.86 12.99 13.80
C SER A 293 32.88 13.87 14.51
N THR A 294 34.14 13.43 14.49
CA THR A 294 35.31 14.23 14.90
C THR A 294 35.47 15.52 14.09
N LEU A 295 34.85 15.60 12.91
CA LEU A 295 34.85 16.78 12.04
C LEU A 295 33.88 17.88 12.49
N ASN A 296 33.13 17.66 13.59
CA ASN A 296 32.21 18.63 14.18
C ASN A 296 31.16 19.17 13.19
N LEU A 297 30.60 18.27 12.36
CA LEU A 297 29.71 18.61 11.24
C LEU A 297 28.35 19.13 11.69
N PHE A 298 27.88 18.70 12.86
CA PHE A 298 26.60 19.08 13.44
C PHE A 298 26.70 19.10 14.96
N ASN A 299 26.05 20.05 15.62
CA ASN A 299 26.13 20.27 17.07
C ASN A 299 24.76 20.23 17.77
N GLY A 300 23.81 19.53 17.16
CA GLY A 300 22.43 19.44 17.63
C GLY A 300 21.49 20.36 16.84
N PRO A 301 20.18 20.08 16.89
CA PRO A 301 19.21 20.81 16.11
C PRO A 301 19.06 22.25 16.61
N THR A 302 18.98 23.16 15.65
CA THR A 302 18.78 24.60 15.85
C THR A 302 17.58 25.06 15.02
N ALA A 303 17.14 26.31 15.20
CA ALA A 303 16.06 26.86 14.38
C ALA A 303 16.40 26.93 12.87
N GLU A 304 17.69 26.90 12.52
CA GLU A 304 18.18 26.98 11.12
C GLU A 304 18.53 25.62 10.52
N ASP A 305 18.91 24.64 11.36
CA ASP A 305 19.25 23.28 10.93
C ASP A 305 18.59 22.27 11.88
N ASP A 306 17.55 21.62 11.37
CA ASP A 306 16.77 20.60 12.06
C ASP A 306 17.35 19.18 11.91
N GLY A 307 18.49 19.04 11.21
CA GLY A 307 19.15 17.77 10.94
C GLY A 307 18.66 17.03 9.69
N SER A 308 17.68 17.56 8.96
CA SER A 308 17.20 16.97 7.70
C SER A 308 18.27 16.91 6.61
N LEU A 309 19.27 17.79 6.69
CA LEU A 309 20.36 17.86 5.72
C LEU A 309 21.56 16.96 6.06
N ALA A 310 21.50 16.15 7.14
CA ALA A 310 22.64 15.41 7.65
C ALA A 310 23.36 14.53 6.61
N VAL A 311 22.61 13.84 5.73
CA VAL A 311 23.19 13.04 4.63
C VAL A 311 24.01 13.92 3.69
N PHE A 312 23.50 15.10 3.33
CA PHE A 312 24.16 16.06 2.44
C PHE A 312 25.40 16.67 3.10
N THR A 313 25.34 16.92 4.40
CA THR A 313 26.48 17.39 5.18
C THR A 313 27.60 16.35 5.19
N ILE A 314 27.31 15.06 5.38
CA ILE A 314 28.32 13.99 5.24
C ILE A 314 28.89 13.95 3.82
N LEU A 315 28.02 14.00 2.81
CA LEU A 315 28.44 13.99 1.40
C LEU A 315 29.40 15.12 1.05
N SER A 316 29.24 16.30 1.67
CA SER A 316 30.13 17.44 1.45
C SER A 316 31.58 17.19 1.90
N THR A 317 31.81 16.17 2.74
CA THR A 317 33.14 15.74 3.20
C THR A 317 33.73 14.61 2.35
N LEU A 318 32.91 13.98 1.51
CA LEU A 318 33.27 12.86 0.65
C LEU A 318 33.71 13.34 -0.73
N PRO A 319 34.44 12.50 -1.49
CA PRO A 319 34.77 12.83 -2.87
C PRO A 319 33.54 13.06 -3.74
N THR A 320 33.65 13.92 -4.75
CA THR A 320 32.56 14.38 -5.62
C THR A 320 31.77 13.25 -6.29
N TRP A 321 32.38 12.08 -6.53
CA TRP A 321 31.69 10.92 -7.11
C TRP A 321 30.58 10.36 -6.19
N CYS A 322 30.69 10.54 -4.87
CA CYS A 322 29.65 10.14 -3.91
C CYS A 322 28.37 10.96 -4.11
N SER A 323 28.51 12.29 -4.25
CA SER A 323 27.39 13.18 -4.57
C SER A 323 26.73 12.81 -5.90
N GLY A 324 27.53 12.40 -6.89
CA GLY A 324 27.00 11.93 -8.17
C GLY A 324 26.16 10.66 -8.03
N ILE A 325 26.61 9.71 -7.23
CA ILE A 325 25.85 8.50 -6.90
C ILE A 325 24.52 8.83 -6.21
N VAL A 326 24.51 9.78 -5.27
CA VAL A 326 23.29 10.13 -4.55
C VAL A 326 22.27 10.81 -5.46
N ILE A 327 22.71 11.62 -6.43
CA ILE A 327 21.81 12.16 -7.48
C ILE A 327 21.17 11.02 -8.29
N VAL A 328 21.97 10.04 -8.73
CA VAL A 328 21.47 8.88 -9.49
C VAL A 328 20.48 8.07 -8.65
N LEU A 329 20.83 7.80 -7.39
CA LEU A 329 20.00 7.07 -6.44
C LEU A 329 18.68 7.79 -6.20
N ALA A 330 18.71 9.09 -5.93
CA ALA A 330 17.50 9.88 -5.71
C ALA A 330 16.61 9.90 -6.96
N GLY A 331 17.18 9.98 -8.16
CA GLY A 331 16.44 9.88 -9.42
C GLY A 331 15.77 8.52 -9.63
N ALA A 332 16.47 7.43 -9.30
CA ALA A 332 15.94 6.07 -9.36
C ALA A 332 14.78 5.86 -8.36
N LEU A 333 14.99 6.26 -7.10
CA LEU A 333 13.99 6.21 -6.02
C LEU A 333 12.73 6.99 -6.39
N SER A 334 12.92 8.23 -6.84
CA SER A 334 11.82 9.12 -7.18
C SER A 334 11.03 8.63 -8.39
N SER A 335 11.72 8.09 -9.41
CA SER A 335 11.05 7.53 -10.60
C SER A 335 10.21 6.29 -10.24
N SER A 336 10.73 5.39 -9.41
CA SER A 336 10.00 4.20 -8.93
C SER A 336 8.78 4.56 -8.09
N ALA A 337 8.96 5.44 -7.11
CA ALA A 337 7.87 5.86 -6.24
C ALA A 337 6.77 6.57 -7.06
N TYR A 338 7.16 7.50 -7.93
CA TYR A 338 6.22 8.28 -8.73
C TYR A 338 5.45 7.42 -9.75
N ASP A 339 6.10 6.48 -10.45
CA ASP A 339 5.41 5.56 -11.37
C ASP A 339 4.45 4.59 -10.66
N THR A 340 4.78 4.22 -9.43
CA THR A 340 3.94 3.38 -8.58
C THR A 340 2.65 4.09 -8.24
N PHE A 341 2.72 5.36 -7.80
CA PHE A 341 1.53 6.16 -7.53
C PHE A 341 0.69 6.39 -8.79
N GLN A 342 1.32 6.66 -9.93
CA GLN A 342 0.61 6.88 -11.19
C GLN A 342 -0.15 5.65 -11.69
N SER A 343 0.51 4.49 -11.70
CA SER A 343 -0.12 3.23 -12.12
C SER A 343 -1.26 2.83 -11.17
N ALA A 344 -1.07 3.02 -9.87
CA ALA A 344 -2.08 2.81 -8.85
C ALA A 344 -3.28 3.75 -9.02
N GLN A 345 -3.05 5.04 -9.30
CA GLN A 345 -4.11 6.00 -9.56
C GLN A 345 -4.92 5.65 -10.81
N ILE A 346 -4.28 5.35 -11.94
CA ILE A 346 -5.00 4.95 -13.16
C ILE A 346 -5.94 3.78 -12.86
N SER A 347 -5.44 2.79 -12.13
CA SER A 347 -6.18 1.56 -11.86
C SER A 347 -7.32 1.79 -10.86
N THR A 348 -7.10 2.62 -9.83
CA THR A 348 -8.13 3.02 -8.87
C THR A 348 -9.23 3.85 -9.55
N ILE A 349 -8.85 4.78 -10.43
CA ILE A 349 -9.79 5.61 -11.17
C ILE A 349 -10.63 4.75 -12.11
N GLN A 350 -10.00 3.89 -12.90
CA GLN A 350 -10.68 3.03 -13.87
C GLN A 350 -11.63 2.03 -13.18
N ASN A 351 -11.12 1.29 -12.20
CA ASN A 351 -11.86 0.18 -11.61
C ASN A 351 -12.78 0.60 -10.47
N ASP A 352 -12.37 1.54 -9.62
CA ASP A 352 -13.06 1.82 -8.35
C ASP A 352 -13.91 3.10 -8.41
N VAL A 353 -13.42 4.17 -9.04
CA VAL A 353 -14.18 5.42 -9.20
C VAL A 353 -15.23 5.28 -10.30
N PHE A 354 -14.82 4.85 -11.49
CA PHE A 354 -15.72 4.73 -12.65
C PHE A 354 -16.33 3.33 -12.83
N LEU A 355 -16.04 2.39 -11.92
CA LEU A 355 -16.63 1.04 -11.91
C LEU A 355 -16.37 0.26 -13.21
N GLY A 356 -15.24 0.49 -13.88
CA GLY A 356 -14.89 -0.14 -15.16
C GLY A 356 -15.71 0.33 -16.36
N LYS A 357 -16.53 1.40 -16.22
CA LYS A 357 -17.44 1.87 -17.28
C LYS A 357 -16.78 2.82 -18.29
N VAL A 358 -15.57 3.30 -18.00
CA VAL A 358 -14.85 4.27 -18.85
C VAL A 358 -13.63 3.62 -19.49
N ASN A 359 -13.28 4.09 -20.69
CA ASN A 359 -12.09 3.66 -21.40
C ASN A 359 -10.80 4.10 -20.65
N ILE A 360 -9.76 3.27 -20.70
CA ILE A 360 -8.42 3.55 -20.16
C ILE A 360 -7.85 4.88 -20.69
N TRP A 361 -8.12 5.24 -21.95
CA TRP A 361 -7.67 6.53 -22.51
C TRP A 361 -8.19 7.74 -21.73
N PHE A 362 -9.43 7.67 -21.24
CA PHE A 362 -9.99 8.72 -20.40
C PHE A 362 -9.30 8.76 -19.02
N CYS A 363 -9.00 7.58 -18.45
CA CYS A 363 -8.26 7.48 -17.19
C CYS A 363 -6.83 8.05 -17.31
N ARG A 364 -6.16 7.83 -18.45
CA ARG A 364 -4.85 8.42 -18.75
C ARG A 364 -4.93 9.95 -18.83
N ALA A 365 -5.98 10.49 -19.46
CA ALA A 365 -6.19 11.94 -19.51
C ALA A 365 -6.42 12.53 -18.10
N ILE A 366 -7.19 11.85 -17.25
CA ILE A 366 -7.36 12.25 -15.84
C ILE A 366 -6.03 12.21 -15.11
N LEU A 367 -5.21 11.16 -15.28
CA LEU A 367 -3.89 11.10 -14.63
C LEU A 367 -3.02 12.31 -15.02
N ILE A 368 -2.97 12.64 -16.32
CA ILE A 368 -2.22 13.82 -16.79
C ILE A 368 -2.76 15.09 -16.13
N ALA A 369 -4.08 15.24 -16.04
CA ALA A 369 -4.71 16.39 -15.39
C ALA A 369 -4.40 16.45 -13.88
N LEU A 370 -4.33 15.31 -13.18
CA LEU A 370 -3.98 15.23 -11.76
C LEU A 370 -2.49 15.46 -11.48
N ASN A 371 -1.61 15.14 -12.43
CA ASN A 371 -0.17 15.42 -12.33
C ASN A 371 0.16 16.92 -12.36
N VAL A 372 -0.60 17.73 -13.12
CA VAL A 372 -0.36 19.18 -13.24
C VAL A 372 -0.38 19.91 -11.88
N PRO A 373 -1.43 19.79 -11.04
CA PRO A 373 -1.42 20.43 -9.73
C PRO A 373 -0.34 19.86 -8.80
N ALA A 374 0.00 18.57 -8.91
CA ALA A 374 1.07 17.98 -8.12
C ALA A 374 2.44 18.64 -8.42
N ILE A 375 2.74 18.87 -9.70
CA ILE A 375 3.96 19.58 -10.14
C ILE A 375 3.94 21.03 -9.64
N ILE A 376 2.82 21.75 -9.79
CA ILE A 376 2.71 23.15 -9.38
C ILE A 376 2.93 23.30 -7.87
N LEU A 377 2.33 22.43 -7.07
CA LEU A 377 2.45 22.45 -5.61
C LEU A 377 3.85 22.02 -5.15
N ALA A 378 4.47 21.04 -5.82
CA ALA A 378 5.84 20.64 -5.51
C ALA A 378 6.85 21.79 -5.69
N VAL A 379 6.64 22.65 -6.70
CA VAL A 379 7.49 23.82 -6.97
C VAL A 379 7.29 24.95 -5.96
N ARG A 380 6.14 24.99 -5.26
CA ARG A 380 5.82 26.04 -4.29
C ARG A 380 6.48 25.83 -2.93
N ASN A 381 7.28 24.77 -2.74
CA ASN A 381 7.90 24.41 -1.45
C ASN A 381 6.89 24.45 -0.29
N VAL A 382 5.73 23.81 -0.50
CA VAL A 382 4.75 23.62 0.58
C VAL A 382 5.42 22.82 1.69
N ASP A 383 5.10 23.11 2.96
CA ASP A 383 5.54 22.28 4.08
C ASP A 383 4.88 20.90 3.97
N ILE A 384 5.64 19.97 3.43
CA ILE A 384 5.19 18.64 3.05
C ILE A 384 5.01 17.74 4.26
N LEU A 385 5.77 18.00 5.33
CA LEU A 385 5.75 17.19 6.54
C LEU A 385 4.41 17.34 7.27
N GLU A 386 3.85 18.56 7.31
CA GLU A 386 2.51 18.81 7.86
C GLU A 386 1.43 18.05 7.05
N VAL A 387 1.51 18.11 5.71
CA VAL A 387 0.54 17.41 4.84
C VAL A 387 0.54 15.90 5.09
N PHE A 388 1.72 15.29 5.28
CA PHE A 388 1.79 13.85 5.61
C PHE A 388 1.23 13.53 6.98
N LEU A 389 1.55 14.33 7.99
CA LEU A 389 1.06 14.08 9.35
C LEU A 389 -0.47 14.11 9.41
N ILE A 390 -1.08 15.07 8.71
CA ILE A 390 -2.55 15.15 8.57
C ILE A 390 -3.08 13.92 7.83
N ALA A 391 -2.42 13.51 6.76
CA ALA A 391 -2.82 12.35 5.96
C ALA A 391 -2.70 11.03 6.75
N ASP A 392 -1.64 10.87 7.55
CA ASP A 392 -1.38 9.70 8.39
C ASP A 392 -2.40 9.60 9.54
N LEU A 393 -2.66 10.70 10.25
CA LEU A 393 -3.70 10.74 11.27
C LEU A 393 -5.09 10.49 10.65
N GLY A 394 -5.34 11.06 9.47
CA GLY A 394 -6.56 10.82 8.72
C GLY A 394 -6.74 9.35 8.31
N ALA A 395 -5.64 8.68 7.94
CA ALA A 395 -5.65 7.25 7.65
C ALA A 395 -5.97 6.42 8.90
N ALA A 396 -5.35 6.73 10.03
CA ALA A 396 -5.61 6.08 11.31
C ALA A 396 -7.04 6.31 11.80
N ALA A 397 -7.67 7.44 11.45
CA ALA A 397 -9.06 7.72 11.76
C ALA A 397 -10.05 7.02 10.80
N ALA A 398 -9.76 6.99 9.50
CA ALA A 398 -10.72 6.55 8.49
C ALA A 398 -10.69 5.05 8.21
N LEU A 399 -9.51 4.42 8.23
CA LEU A 399 -9.32 3.06 7.73
C LEU A 399 -9.71 1.90 8.69
N PRO A 400 -9.63 2.03 10.03
CA PRO A 400 -9.99 0.93 10.92
C PRO A 400 -11.43 0.46 10.75
N ALA A 401 -12.39 1.37 10.56
CA ALA A 401 -13.80 1.04 10.37
C ALA A 401 -14.06 0.13 9.14
N PRO A 402 -13.58 0.44 7.91
CA PRO A 402 -13.68 -0.47 6.78
C PRO A 402 -12.98 -1.83 7.01
N LEU A 403 -11.89 -1.88 7.77
CA LEU A 403 -11.16 -3.13 8.04
C LEU A 403 -11.94 -4.10 8.93
N LEU A 404 -12.91 -3.62 9.73
CA LEU A 404 -13.85 -4.50 10.45
C LEU A 404 -14.63 -5.41 9.51
N GLY A 405 -14.79 -5.01 8.23
CA GLY A 405 -15.41 -5.83 7.20
C GLY A 405 -14.65 -7.11 6.86
N LEU A 406 -13.37 -7.21 7.26
CA LEU A 406 -12.56 -8.41 7.09
C LEU A 406 -12.88 -9.50 8.12
N ILE A 407 -13.57 -9.14 9.21
CA ILE A 407 -13.99 -10.08 10.26
C ILE A 407 -15.31 -10.73 9.82
N PRO A 408 -15.34 -12.03 9.48
CA PRO A 408 -16.53 -12.70 8.96
C PRO A 408 -17.75 -12.61 9.90
N GLN A 409 -17.52 -12.56 11.21
CA GLN A 409 -18.54 -12.47 12.24
C GLN A 409 -19.26 -11.12 12.26
N LEU A 410 -18.66 -10.06 11.72
CA LEU A 410 -19.22 -8.72 11.64
C LEU A 410 -19.99 -8.48 10.33
N TRP A 411 -20.70 -9.51 9.86
CA TRP A 411 -21.46 -9.46 8.61
C TRP A 411 -22.61 -8.45 8.60
N TRP A 412 -23.11 -8.12 9.78
CA TRP A 412 -24.21 -7.20 9.99
C TRP A 412 -23.81 -5.72 9.86
N LEU A 413 -22.51 -5.40 9.79
CA LEU A 413 -22.02 -4.04 9.54
C LEU A 413 -22.30 -3.60 8.10
N ASN A 414 -22.79 -2.37 7.97
CA ASN A 414 -23.16 -1.77 6.68
C ASN A 414 -22.28 -0.55 6.35
N GLY A 415 -22.36 -0.08 5.11
CA GLY A 415 -21.56 1.06 4.64
C GLY A 415 -21.81 2.35 5.42
N PHE A 416 -23.04 2.59 5.89
CA PHE A 416 -23.34 3.73 6.75
C PHE A 416 -22.61 3.65 8.10
N ASP A 417 -22.59 2.48 8.73
CA ASP A 417 -21.92 2.27 10.03
C ASP A 417 -20.41 2.53 9.90
N VAL A 418 -19.82 2.10 8.78
CA VAL A 418 -18.40 2.32 8.47
C VAL A 418 -18.10 3.78 8.15
N PHE A 419 -18.97 4.46 7.41
CA PHE A 419 -18.82 5.90 7.11
C PHE A 419 -18.88 6.73 8.40
N VAL A 420 -19.85 6.46 9.27
CA VAL A 420 -19.94 7.12 10.58
C VAL A 420 -18.73 6.79 11.45
N GLY A 421 -18.22 5.56 11.38
CA GLY A 421 -16.94 5.19 12.00
C GLY A 421 -15.78 6.06 11.53
N ALA A 422 -15.57 6.17 10.22
CA ALA A 422 -14.49 6.99 9.65
C ALA A 422 -14.59 8.46 10.10
N CYS A 423 -15.77 9.07 10.07
CA CYS A 423 -15.99 10.42 10.61
C CYS A 423 -15.80 10.47 12.13
N GLY A 424 -16.22 9.42 12.84
CA GLY A 424 -16.11 9.25 14.27
C GLY A 424 -14.66 9.18 14.76
N GLY A 425 -13.73 8.65 13.96
CA GLY A 425 -12.30 8.71 14.23
C GLY A 425 -11.82 10.16 14.40
N PHE A 426 -12.09 11.02 13.41
CA PHE A 426 -11.77 12.46 13.48
C PHE A 426 -12.49 13.15 14.63
N PHE A 427 -13.76 12.83 14.85
CA PHE A 427 -14.53 13.40 15.95
C PHE A 427 -13.98 13.00 17.33
N THR A 428 -13.46 11.79 17.47
CA THR A 428 -12.86 11.34 18.74
C THR A 428 -11.53 12.02 19.01
N VAL A 429 -10.74 12.30 17.97
CA VAL A 429 -9.54 13.16 18.10
C VAL A 429 -9.93 14.56 18.56
N PHE A 430 -10.99 15.15 17.98
CA PHE A 430 -11.51 16.44 18.42
C PHE A 430 -11.97 16.42 19.90
N LEU A 431 -12.72 15.39 20.31
CA LEU A 431 -13.17 15.23 21.70
C LEU A 431 -11.99 15.06 22.66
N PHE A 432 -11.01 14.24 22.28
CA PHE A 432 -9.78 14.05 23.05
C PHE A 432 -9.01 15.37 23.18
N GLY A 433 -8.78 16.08 22.08
CA GLY A 433 -8.09 17.37 22.08
C GLY A 433 -8.81 18.41 22.94
N THR A 434 -10.14 18.48 22.83
CA THR A 434 -10.95 19.39 23.66
C THR A 434 -10.83 19.05 25.15
N ALA A 435 -10.82 17.75 25.51
CA ALA A 435 -10.63 17.33 26.89
C ALA A 435 -9.21 17.58 27.40
N PHE A 436 -8.21 17.38 26.54
CA PHE A 436 -6.79 17.62 26.86
C PHE A 436 -6.50 19.10 27.11
N TYR A 437 -7.03 19.99 26.27
CA TYR A 437 -6.88 21.44 26.40
C TYR A 437 -7.94 22.08 27.32
N HIS A 438 -8.30 21.40 28.41
CA HIS A 438 -9.18 21.91 29.48
C HIS A 438 -10.54 22.49 29.01
N GLY A 439 -11.10 21.95 27.92
CA GLY A 439 -12.41 22.36 27.37
C GLY A 439 -12.34 23.33 26.18
N ASP A 440 -11.15 23.69 25.68
CA ASP A 440 -11.01 24.53 24.49
C ASP A 440 -11.26 23.73 23.20
N ALA A 441 -12.43 23.93 22.60
CA ALA A 441 -12.83 23.30 21.34
C ALA A 441 -12.00 23.78 20.13
N VAL A 442 -11.47 25.00 20.14
CA VAL A 442 -10.68 25.52 19.02
C VAL A 442 -9.30 24.87 19.02
N ALA A 443 -8.67 24.76 20.19
CA ALA A 443 -7.42 24.02 20.35
C ALA A 443 -7.59 22.53 20.03
N GLY A 444 -8.68 21.91 20.49
CA GLY A 444 -9.02 20.52 20.16
C GLY A 444 -9.25 20.27 18.67
N GLY A 445 -9.87 21.20 17.96
CA GLY A 445 -10.03 21.14 16.50
C GLY A 445 -8.71 21.29 15.75
N LYS A 446 -7.83 22.18 16.21
CA LYS A 446 -6.48 22.33 15.66
C LYS A 446 -5.63 21.08 15.83
N LEU A 447 -5.85 20.28 16.87
CA LEU A 447 -5.09 19.03 17.06
C LEU A 447 -5.22 18.05 15.88
N ILE A 448 -6.34 18.07 15.15
CA ILE A 448 -6.53 17.24 13.94
C ILE A 448 -5.49 17.57 12.86
N THR A 449 -5.06 18.82 12.77
CA THR A 449 -4.07 19.23 11.79
C THR A 449 -2.63 19.10 12.28
N LEU A 450 -2.42 18.71 13.56
CA LEU A 450 -1.09 18.59 14.19
C LEU A 450 -0.17 19.80 13.92
N PRO A 451 -0.59 21.03 14.28
CA PRO A 451 0.09 22.27 13.88
C PRO A 451 1.51 22.41 14.44
N GLU A 452 1.80 21.73 15.54
CA GLU A 452 3.10 21.72 16.23
C GLU A 452 3.96 20.51 15.78
N GLY A 453 3.49 19.74 14.79
CA GLY A 453 4.18 18.57 14.25
C GLY A 453 4.06 17.31 15.13
N LEU A 454 4.97 16.36 14.93
CA LEU A 454 4.98 15.06 15.61
C LEU A 454 5.82 15.03 16.89
N TYR A 455 6.76 15.97 17.03
CA TYR A 455 7.87 15.88 17.97
C TYR A 455 7.69 16.80 19.18
N ILE A 456 6.51 16.70 19.80
CA ILE A 456 6.14 17.51 20.96
C ILE A 456 6.39 16.69 22.23
N GLU A 457 6.83 17.32 23.32
CA GLU A 457 7.07 16.64 24.60
C GLU A 457 5.77 16.25 25.34
N ASP A 458 4.63 16.76 24.89
CA ASP A 458 3.32 16.51 25.49
C ASP A 458 2.66 15.23 24.97
N TYR A 459 1.59 14.79 25.64
CA TYR A 459 0.85 13.58 25.26
C TYR A 459 -0.21 13.83 24.18
N SER A 460 -0.26 15.03 23.57
CA SER A 460 -1.36 15.40 22.67
C SER A 460 -1.34 14.55 21.39
N VAL A 461 -0.16 14.36 20.80
CA VAL A 461 0.05 13.58 19.56
C VAL A 461 -0.19 12.10 19.82
N LEU A 462 0.39 11.54 20.89
CA LEU A 462 0.16 10.15 21.28
C LEU A 462 -1.33 9.88 21.48
N GLY A 463 -2.00 10.78 22.21
CA GLY A 463 -3.42 10.69 22.47
C GLY A 463 -4.27 10.80 21.21
N ALA A 464 -3.90 11.65 20.24
CA ALA A 464 -4.57 11.72 18.94
C ALA A 464 -4.46 10.41 18.15
N PHE A 465 -3.26 9.82 18.05
CA PHE A 465 -3.04 8.54 17.38
C PHE A 465 -3.64 7.33 18.12
N LEU A 466 -3.93 7.46 19.41
CA LEU A 466 -4.71 6.46 20.17
C LEU A 466 -6.21 6.65 19.97
N ALA A 467 -6.69 7.89 20.03
CA ALA A 467 -8.09 8.27 19.91
C ALA A 467 -8.64 8.01 18.50
N ALA A 468 -7.85 8.24 17.45
CA ALA A 468 -8.27 8.07 16.07
C ALA A 468 -8.78 6.65 15.75
N PRO A 469 -7.99 5.57 15.92
CA PRO A 469 -8.45 4.22 15.58
C PRO A 469 -9.51 3.69 16.54
N ILE A 470 -9.40 4.01 17.84
CA ILE A 470 -10.41 3.61 18.84
C ILE A 470 -11.75 4.29 18.54
N GLY A 471 -11.71 5.58 18.21
CA GLY A 471 -12.87 6.36 17.79
C GLY A 471 -13.50 5.77 16.53
N SER A 472 -12.68 5.46 15.53
CA SER A 472 -13.13 4.86 14.27
C SER A 472 -13.97 3.61 14.51
N ILE A 473 -13.44 2.68 15.30
CA ILE A 473 -14.10 1.41 15.64
C ILE A 473 -15.32 1.66 16.54
N GLY A 474 -15.18 2.49 17.58
CA GLY A 474 -16.23 2.77 18.56
C GLY A 474 -17.47 3.40 17.92
N TRP A 475 -17.29 4.41 17.08
CA TRP A 475 -18.39 5.06 16.37
C TRP A 475 -19.06 4.15 15.35
N THR A 476 -18.34 3.19 14.75
CA THR A 476 -18.98 2.14 13.93
C THR A 476 -19.96 1.30 14.74
N PHE A 477 -19.57 0.86 15.94
CA PHE A 477 -20.46 0.09 16.81
C PHE A 477 -21.63 0.93 17.36
N ILE A 478 -21.40 2.21 17.67
CA ILE A 478 -22.46 3.14 18.08
C ILE A 478 -23.46 3.35 16.96
N ALA A 479 -22.99 3.59 15.73
CA ALA A 479 -23.84 3.76 14.56
C ALA A 479 -24.69 2.51 14.30
N PHE A 480 -24.09 1.32 14.42
CA PHE A 480 -24.81 0.06 14.36
C PHE A 480 -25.88 -0.07 15.46
N ALA A 481 -25.53 0.22 16.71
CA ALA A 481 -26.46 0.11 17.83
C ALA A 481 -27.64 1.08 17.67
N PHE A 482 -27.37 2.30 17.20
CA PHE A 482 -28.40 3.28 16.87
C PHE A 482 -29.31 2.79 15.74
N ARG A 483 -28.73 2.24 14.66
CA ARG A 483 -29.47 1.66 13.55
C ARG A 483 -30.36 0.51 14.00
N LEU A 484 -29.83 -0.40 14.82
CA LEU A 484 -30.59 -1.53 15.37
C LEU A 484 -31.72 -1.06 16.29
N GLY A 485 -31.45 -0.05 17.13
CA GLY A 485 -32.45 0.58 17.99
C GLY A 485 -33.57 1.25 17.20
N ALA A 486 -33.23 1.97 16.12
CA ALA A 486 -34.20 2.60 15.23
C ALA A 486 -35.08 1.56 14.52
N LEU A 487 -34.48 0.46 14.03
CA LEU A 487 -35.21 -0.66 13.43
C LEU A 487 -36.17 -1.33 14.44
N TRP A 488 -35.69 -1.57 15.66
CA TRP A 488 -36.51 -2.15 16.72
C TRP A 488 -37.67 -1.23 17.13
N ALA A 489 -37.40 0.07 17.30
CA ALA A 489 -38.42 1.06 17.64
C ALA A 489 -39.47 1.17 16.53
N GLY A 490 -39.04 1.23 15.27
CA GLY A 490 -39.92 1.21 14.11
C GLY A 490 -40.80 -0.05 14.08
N ALA A 491 -40.20 -1.23 14.25
CA ALA A 491 -40.95 -2.49 14.30
C ALA A 491 -42.00 -2.52 15.43
N LYS A 492 -41.69 -1.96 16.60
CA LYS A 492 -42.60 -1.90 17.75
C LYS A 492 -43.76 -0.90 17.53
N LEU A 493 -43.46 0.29 17.00
CA LEU A 493 -44.45 1.31 16.66
C LEU A 493 -45.43 0.80 15.58
N PHE A 494 -44.91 0.19 14.51
CA PHE A 494 -45.74 -0.30 13.41
C PHE A 494 -46.45 -1.64 13.70
N ARG A 495 -45.97 -2.46 14.66
CA ARG A 495 -46.73 -3.62 15.18
C ARG A 495 -47.92 -3.20 16.04
N SER A 496 -47.84 -2.10 16.80
CA SER A 496 -48.94 -1.68 17.69
C SER A 496 -50.24 -1.35 16.93
N HIS A 497 -50.14 -0.95 15.67
CA HIS A 497 -51.30 -0.69 14.80
C HIS A 497 -51.94 -1.94 14.16
N GLN A 498 -51.44 -3.16 14.45
CA GLN A 498 -52.08 -4.42 14.02
C GLN A 498 -53.01 -5.04 15.07
N GLY A 499 -53.10 -4.47 16.28
CA GLY A 499 -53.72 -5.13 17.45
C GLY A 499 -55.20 -4.81 17.75
N THR A 500 -55.87 -3.92 17.00
CA THR A 500 -57.27 -3.56 17.29
C THR A 500 -58.08 -3.42 16.00
N GLY A 501 -58.65 -4.53 15.52
CA GLY A 501 -59.55 -4.52 14.37
C GLY A 501 -59.75 -5.91 13.79
N THR A 502 -60.77 -6.61 14.30
CA THR A 502 -61.39 -7.76 13.62
C THR A 502 -61.76 -7.37 12.19
N GLY A 503 -61.32 -8.12 11.19
CA GLY A 503 -61.79 -7.95 9.82
C GLY A 503 -60.75 -8.34 8.78
N ALA A 504 -60.94 -9.53 8.22
CA ALA A 504 -60.35 -9.92 6.96
C ALA A 504 -60.94 -9.06 5.84
N GLU A 505 -60.37 -7.88 5.56
CA GLU A 505 -60.56 -7.15 4.31
C GLU A 505 -59.60 -5.95 4.26
N SER A 506 -58.59 -6.05 3.38
CA SER A 506 -57.91 -4.96 2.66
C SER A 506 -56.46 -5.33 2.35
N ALA A 507 -56.31 -6.32 1.47
CA ALA A 507 -55.20 -6.35 0.54
C ALA A 507 -55.49 -5.30 -0.54
N LYS A 508 -55.08 -4.03 -0.34
CA LYS A 508 -54.89 -3.02 -1.41
C LYS A 508 -54.36 -1.64 -1.02
N GLY A 509 -54.09 -1.34 0.25
CA GLY A 509 -53.47 -0.08 0.66
C GLY A 509 -52.03 -0.26 1.14
N GLY A 510 -51.04 0.12 0.34
CA GLY A 510 -49.63 0.15 0.76
C GLY A 510 -49.46 1.03 1.99
N LYS A 511 -49.25 0.42 3.17
CA LYS A 511 -49.11 1.15 4.43
C LYS A 511 -47.72 1.83 4.47
N PRO A 512 -47.63 3.12 4.82
CA PRO A 512 -46.38 3.90 4.76
C PRO A 512 -45.25 3.33 5.62
N GLY A 513 -45.57 2.60 6.70
CA GLY A 513 -44.56 1.95 7.56
C GLY A 513 -43.90 0.70 6.96
N ALA A 514 -44.59 -0.02 6.08
CA ALA A 514 -44.02 -1.19 5.40
C ALA A 514 -43.02 -0.76 4.33
N TRP A 515 -43.27 0.36 3.65
CA TRP A 515 -42.29 1.00 2.76
C TRP A 515 -41.10 1.55 3.55
N ILE A 516 -41.28 2.13 4.74
CA ILE A 516 -40.13 2.59 5.54
C ILE A 516 -39.24 1.41 5.94
N VAL A 517 -39.80 0.32 6.46
CA VAL A 517 -39.00 -0.87 6.83
C VAL A 517 -38.38 -1.53 5.60
N ALA A 518 -39.11 -1.64 4.49
CA ALA A 518 -38.58 -2.21 3.24
C ALA A 518 -37.52 -1.31 2.57
N ALA A 519 -37.72 0.01 2.55
CA ALA A 519 -36.75 0.98 2.05
C ALA A 519 -35.52 1.05 2.96
N TYR A 520 -35.68 0.86 4.27
CA TYR A 520 -34.54 0.80 5.20
C TYR A 520 -33.75 -0.51 5.04
N ASP A 521 -34.43 -1.64 4.82
CA ASP A 521 -33.81 -2.93 4.48
C ASP A 521 -33.08 -2.86 3.13
N ASP A 522 -33.67 -2.26 2.09
CA ASP A 522 -33.08 -2.13 0.75
C ASP A 522 -31.93 -1.11 0.69
N VAL A 523 -32.03 0.00 1.41
CA VAL A 523 -31.00 1.06 1.39
C VAL A 523 -29.78 0.65 2.21
N PHE A 524 -29.97 -0.11 3.30
CA PHE A 524 -28.90 -0.35 4.25
C PHE A 524 -28.45 -1.82 4.37
N VAL A 525 -29.27 -2.84 4.10
CA VAL A 525 -28.90 -4.25 4.26
C VAL A 525 -28.72 -4.93 2.90
N ARG A 526 -27.47 -5.16 2.47
CA ARG A 526 -27.21 -6.07 1.34
C ARG A 526 -27.47 -7.51 1.77
N LYS A 527 -28.63 -8.06 1.41
CA LYS A 527 -29.02 -9.46 1.65
C LYS A 527 -28.12 -10.49 0.93
N GLU A 528 -27.33 -10.04 -0.05
CA GLU A 528 -26.51 -10.91 -0.91
C GLU A 528 -25.15 -11.30 -0.30
N TRP A 529 -24.65 -10.57 0.71
CA TRP A 529 -23.34 -10.85 1.30
C TRP A 529 -23.48 -11.80 2.49
N ASP A 530 -23.11 -13.07 2.31
CA ASP A 530 -23.05 -14.08 3.38
C ASP A 530 -21.61 -14.58 3.56
N ALA A 531 -20.97 -14.14 4.64
CA ALA A 531 -19.62 -14.55 5.00
C ALA A 531 -19.48 -16.07 5.17
N ARG A 532 -20.58 -16.79 5.47
CA ARG A 532 -20.58 -18.25 5.67
C ARG A 532 -20.42 -19.06 4.39
N LYS A 533 -20.55 -18.43 3.22
CA LYS A 533 -20.30 -19.07 1.92
C LYS A 533 -18.81 -19.26 1.60
N PHE A 534 -17.92 -18.75 2.45
CA PHE A 534 -16.48 -18.76 2.21
C PHE A 534 -15.78 -19.56 3.33
N VAL A 535 -15.64 -20.88 3.14
CA VAL A 535 -14.87 -21.77 4.03
C VAL A 535 -13.53 -22.12 3.37
N LEU A 536 -12.46 -22.22 4.18
CA LEU A 536 -11.12 -22.56 3.71
C LEU A 536 -10.94 -24.07 3.65
N GLU A 537 -10.60 -24.59 2.47
CA GLU A 537 -9.95 -25.90 2.32
C GLU A 537 -8.77 -25.74 1.35
N GLU A 538 -7.56 -26.10 1.82
CA GLU A 538 -6.29 -26.18 1.06
C GLU A 538 -6.15 -25.20 -0.14
N ASP A 539 -6.19 -23.90 0.14
CA ASP A 539 -5.92 -22.81 -0.82
C ASP A 539 -6.96 -22.59 -1.96
N ARG A 540 -8.15 -23.22 -1.93
CA ARG A 540 -9.25 -22.95 -2.88
C ARG A 540 -10.55 -22.53 -2.17
N VAL A 541 -11.30 -21.63 -2.81
CA VAL A 541 -12.65 -21.24 -2.38
C VAL A 541 -13.65 -22.26 -2.92
N LEU A 542 -14.40 -22.89 -2.03
CA LEU A 542 -15.56 -23.70 -2.37
C LEU A 542 -16.78 -22.78 -2.51
N SER A 543 -17.47 -22.84 -3.64
CA SER A 543 -18.75 -22.16 -3.83
C SER A 543 -19.80 -22.69 -2.85
N ALA A 544 -20.91 -21.98 -2.66
CA ALA A 544 -22.02 -22.47 -1.83
C ALA A 544 -22.49 -23.87 -2.28
N GLU A 545 -22.47 -24.14 -3.59
CA GLU A 545 -22.77 -25.46 -4.16
C GLU A 545 -21.70 -26.49 -3.82
N GLU A 546 -20.42 -26.15 -3.87
CA GLU A 546 -19.32 -27.06 -3.52
C GLU A 546 -19.30 -27.38 -2.00
N VAL A 547 -19.62 -26.41 -1.14
CA VAL A 547 -19.77 -26.62 0.32
C VAL A 547 -21.00 -27.49 0.63
N GLU A 548 -22.09 -27.31 -0.10
CA GLU A 548 -23.31 -28.11 0.05
C GLU A 548 -23.09 -29.54 -0.49
N GLN A 549 -22.31 -29.71 -1.56
CA GLN A 549 -21.85 -31.02 -2.04
C GLN A 549 -20.91 -31.73 -1.04
N LEU A 550 -20.03 -31.00 -0.36
CA LEU A 550 -19.16 -31.56 0.67
C LEU A 550 -19.94 -31.96 1.93
N LYS A 551 -20.91 -31.13 2.37
CA LYS A 551 -21.87 -31.52 3.41
C LYS A 551 -22.72 -32.71 3.00
N GLY A 552 -23.05 -32.82 1.71
CA GLY A 552 -23.70 -33.99 1.11
C GLY A 552 -22.87 -35.27 1.22
N ARG A 553 -21.54 -35.17 1.07
CA ARG A 553 -20.60 -36.30 1.23
C ARG A 553 -20.45 -36.74 2.69
N ASP A 554 -20.47 -35.81 3.64
CA ASP A 554 -20.43 -36.13 5.08
C ASP A 554 -21.80 -36.60 5.62
N SER A 555 -22.90 -36.33 4.90
CA SER A 555 -24.24 -36.83 5.22
C SER A 555 -24.54 -38.24 4.70
N ALA A 556 -23.60 -38.86 3.96
CA ALA A 556 -23.59 -40.30 3.75
C ALA A 556 -23.06 -40.97 5.03
N GLY A 557 -23.96 -41.13 6.01
CA GLY A 557 -23.66 -41.80 7.27
C GLY A 557 -23.10 -43.22 7.08
N PRO A 558 -22.45 -43.77 8.12
CA PRO A 558 -21.66 -44.99 8.03
C PRO A 558 -22.56 -46.21 7.83
N SER A 559 -22.54 -46.84 6.65
CA SER A 559 -22.98 -48.22 6.51
C SER A 559 -21.87 -49.16 6.99
N ALA A 560 -21.57 -49.10 8.28
CA ALA A 560 -20.80 -50.12 8.98
C ALA A 560 -21.75 -50.85 9.93
N SER A 561 -22.32 -51.94 9.44
CA SER A 561 -23.00 -52.95 10.24
C SER A 561 -22.00 -53.53 11.26
N VAL A 562 -22.15 -53.17 12.53
CA VAL A 562 -21.54 -53.87 13.66
C VAL A 562 -22.57 -54.87 14.19
N GLN A 563 -22.53 -56.08 13.65
CA GLN A 563 -22.87 -57.34 14.34
C GLN A 563 -22.64 -58.51 13.37
N GLU A 564 -21.47 -59.13 13.46
CA GLU A 564 -21.34 -60.59 13.62
C GLU A 564 -19.86 -60.94 13.86
N LEU A 565 -19.52 -61.07 15.14
CA LEU A 565 -18.41 -61.88 15.62
C LEU A 565 -18.92 -63.33 15.63
N GLY A 566 -18.47 -64.16 14.70
CA GLY A 566 -18.96 -65.53 14.59
C GLY A 566 -18.20 -66.39 13.59
N GLN A 567 -17.03 -66.89 14.03
CA GLN A 567 -16.40 -68.15 13.60
C GLN A 567 -15.86 -68.27 12.15
N ALA A 568 -14.55 -68.54 12.10
CA ALA A 568 -13.80 -69.04 10.93
C ALA A 568 -14.28 -70.45 10.50
N PRO A 569 -13.90 -70.97 9.31
CA PRO A 569 -12.54 -71.51 9.16
C PRO A 569 -11.89 -71.46 7.75
N ALA A 570 -10.55 -71.48 7.80
CA ALA A 570 -9.60 -72.25 6.98
C ALA A 570 -9.42 -72.04 5.45
N GLY A 571 -8.13 -71.88 5.06
CA GLY A 571 -7.59 -72.15 3.70
C GLY A 571 -6.86 -70.94 3.09
N ALA A 572 -5.59 -70.66 3.42
CA ALA A 572 -4.36 -71.22 2.83
C ALA A 572 -3.97 -70.66 1.44
N GLY A 573 -2.75 -70.10 1.35
CA GLY A 573 -1.96 -69.92 0.10
C GLY A 573 -1.64 -68.46 -0.26
N ALA A 574 -0.54 -67.87 0.20
CA ALA A 574 0.81 -67.85 -0.44
C ALA A 574 0.96 -66.74 -1.54
N VAL A 575 1.75 -65.69 -1.29
CA VAL A 575 3.16 -65.48 -1.73
C VAL A 575 3.27 -64.50 -2.93
N GLY A 576 4.16 -63.50 -2.82
CA GLY A 576 5.01 -63.06 -3.94
C GLY A 576 4.72 -61.73 -4.65
N SER A 577 5.57 -60.74 -4.40
CA SER A 577 6.02 -59.68 -5.34
C SER A 577 6.76 -60.27 -6.58
N PRO A 578 7.24 -59.53 -7.63
CA PRO A 578 6.88 -58.23 -8.25
C PRO A 578 6.92 -58.22 -9.83
N LEU A 579 6.73 -57.02 -10.45
CA LEU A 579 7.20 -56.52 -11.78
C LEU A 579 6.47 -56.84 -13.14
N ARG A 580 6.11 -55.72 -13.83
CA ARG A 580 6.28 -55.34 -15.28
C ARG A 580 5.32 -55.77 -16.43
N HIS A 581 5.14 -54.78 -17.33
CA HIS A 581 4.59 -54.70 -18.72
C HIS A 581 3.05 -54.68 -18.85
N GLY A 582 2.40 -53.87 -19.69
CA GLY A 582 2.76 -52.89 -20.73
C GLY A 582 1.51 -52.58 -21.59
N ALA A 583 1.59 -51.54 -22.42
CA ALA A 583 0.78 -51.22 -23.60
C ALA A 583 -0.36 -50.16 -23.53
N ALA A 584 -0.38 -49.40 -24.64
CA ALA A 584 -0.97 -48.10 -24.97
C ALA A 584 -2.42 -48.12 -25.53
N VAL A 585 -3.16 -46.99 -25.33
CA VAL A 585 -3.95 -46.13 -26.29
C VAL A 585 -5.11 -46.82 -27.09
N PRO A 586 -6.31 -46.21 -27.40
CA PRO A 586 -6.58 -44.82 -27.83
C PRO A 586 -7.88 -44.11 -27.33
N PRO A 587 -8.07 -42.82 -27.72
CA PRO A 587 -9.33 -42.07 -27.64
C PRO A 587 -10.17 -42.14 -28.94
N THR A 588 -11.45 -41.83 -28.79
CA THR A 588 -12.56 -41.93 -29.77
C THR A 588 -12.63 -40.84 -30.84
N GLU A 589 -13.16 -41.26 -31.99
CA GLU A 589 -13.41 -40.61 -33.29
C GLU A 589 -14.47 -39.49 -33.31
N ARG A 590 -14.41 -38.64 -34.37
CA ARG A 590 -15.52 -38.48 -35.35
C ARG A 590 -15.10 -37.72 -36.64
N SER A 591 -15.13 -38.44 -37.77
CA SER A 591 -15.54 -38.12 -39.17
C SER A 591 -15.47 -36.66 -39.65
N VAL A 592 -14.69 -36.24 -40.66
CA VAL A 592 -14.61 -36.58 -42.11
C VAL A 592 -15.88 -36.25 -42.91
N GLU A 593 -15.74 -35.25 -43.81
CA GLU A 593 -16.43 -35.16 -45.10
C GLU A 593 -15.47 -34.51 -46.13
N GLU A 594 -15.26 -35.23 -47.24
CA GLU A 594 -14.55 -34.89 -48.51
C GLU A 594 -15.31 -33.76 -49.28
N ASP A 595 -14.90 -33.15 -50.40
CA ASP A 595 -13.72 -33.08 -51.26
C ASP A 595 -13.86 -31.79 -52.11
N ASP A 596 -12.79 -31.48 -52.83
CA ASP A 596 -12.73 -30.84 -54.15
C ASP A 596 -12.62 -29.31 -54.39
N ALA A 597 -11.69 -29.05 -55.33
CA ALA A 597 -11.59 -27.97 -56.33
C ALA A 597 -10.66 -26.75 -56.09
N ALA A 598 -9.44 -26.90 -56.61
CA ALA A 598 -8.86 -26.12 -57.71
C ALA A 598 -8.40 -24.64 -57.53
N SER A 599 -7.06 -24.50 -57.50
CA SER A 599 -6.23 -23.75 -58.48
C SER A 599 -5.92 -22.24 -58.30
N ILE A 600 -4.68 -21.96 -58.75
CA ILE A 600 -4.05 -20.68 -59.19
C ILE A 600 -3.22 -19.97 -58.10
N LYS A 601 -1.90 -20.22 -58.01
CA LYS A 601 -0.74 -19.70 -58.80
C LYS A 601 -0.35 -18.24 -58.52
N ASN A 602 0.96 -18.11 -58.28
CA ASN A 602 1.85 -16.95 -58.41
C ASN A 602 1.75 -15.87 -57.31
N SER A 603 2.84 -15.31 -56.79
CA SER A 603 4.26 -15.44 -57.11
C SER A 603 5.07 -14.68 -56.05
N SER A 604 6.35 -15.07 -55.92
CA SER A 604 7.53 -14.24 -55.60
C SER A 604 7.55 -13.53 -54.23
N SER A 605 8.64 -13.46 -53.48
CA SER A 605 10.01 -13.98 -53.58
C SER A 605 10.75 -13.31 -52.40
N VAL A 606 11.67 -14.03 -51.74
CA VAL A 606 13.00 -13.54 -51.28
C VAL A 606 13.00 -12.31 -50.36
N GLY A 607 13.65 -12.26 -49.20
CA GLY A 607 14.77 -12.95 -48.59
C GLY A 607 15.01 -12.15 -47.28
N GLU A 608 15.30 -12.82 -46.18
CA GLU A 608 16.67 -13.07 -45.71
C GLU A 608 17.33 -11.88 -45.00
N ALA A 609 17.93 -12.22 -43.86
CA ALA A 609 19.03 -11.57 -43.17
C ALA A 609 18.78 -10.29 -42.34
N ALA A 610 18.93 -10.51 -41.04
CA ALA A 610 19.94 -9.88 -40.19
C ALA A 610 19.92 -8.35 -40.04
N LYS A 611 19.56 -7.92 -38.83
CA LYS A 611 20.49 -7.25 -37.91
C LYS A 611 20.03 -7.39 -36.47
#